data_AF-A0A954XSW8-F1
#
_entry.id   AF-A0A954XSW8-F1
#
_cell.length_a   1.000
_cell.length_b   1.000
_cell.length_c   1.000
_cell.angle_alpha   90.00
_cell.angle_beta   90.00
_cell.angle_gamma   90.00
#
_symmetry.space_group_name_H-M   'P 1'
#
loop_
_entity.id
_entity.type
_entity.pdbx_description
1 polymer ?
#
loop_
_entity_poly.entity_id
_entity_poly.type
_entity_poly.pdbx_seq_one_letter_code
_entity_poly.pdbx_strand_id
1 'polypeptide(L)'
;MNTTAQATSRKSLFVAALAVILATGLAAPGRAGFDSFVIREGGGNPPTIQTNNDFVIGATEFIIDTGGMKAALGSNDINGSTIGDITQLSITRHDNTARFTAGSGPAVAPYFNLWVTDGAGNYAVIANEPSNGAFQPLFTSNVDGSKSYDLSYADLSDKVAKVYETPGWNSNSSWVHSLVGSDPLTFADVASLIIAPPPASYIQNGANGVGSGAPDVLGTDVAYGFNWVFGDTLSNYVSGEDGYIVSGFSATAVPEPTSIALAGLGLALMGFRIRR
;
A
#
# COMPACT_ATOMS: atom_id res chain seq x y z
N MET A 1 27.27 57.43 32.70
CA MET A 1 25.82 57.23 32.46
C MET A 1 25.60 57.12 30.95
N ASN A 2 24.98 56.13 30.33
CA ASN A 2 24.48 54.81 30.71
C ASN A 2 24.41 54.02 29.39
N THR A 3 25.21 52.96 29.23
CA THR A 3 25.16 52.03 28.08
C THR A 3 24.54 50.72 28.56
N THR A 4 23.23 50.55 28.42
CA THR A 4 22.55 49.28 28.74
C THR A 4 21.14 49.25 28.15
N ALA A 5 20.99 48.99 26.85
CA ALA A 5 19.69 48.65 26.26
C ALA A 5 19.82 48.00 24.87
N GLN A 6 20.43 46.81 24.74
CA GLN A 6 20.33 46.06 23.47
C GLN A 6 20.57 44.54 23.57
N ALA A 7 20.20 43.90 24.68
CA ALA A 7 20.39 42.45 24.86
C ALA A 7 19.08 41.63 24.86
N THR A 8 17.90 42.26 24.88
CA THR A 8 16.63 41.56 25.16
C THR A 8 15.81 41.13 23.93
N SER A 9 16.13 41.60 22.72
CA SER A 9 15.32 41.33 21.51
C SER A 9 15.71 40.04 20.74
N ARG A 10 16.88 39.45 21.01
CA ARG A 10 17.38 38.29 20.23
C ARG A 10 16.98 36.92 20.80
N LYS A 11 16.59 36.86 22.08
CA LYS A 11 16.18 35.60 22.74
C LYS A 11 14.75 35.19 22.37
N SER A 12 13.88 36.15 22.05
CA SER A 12 12.47 35.89 21.71
C SER A 12 12.27 35.26 20.33
N LEU A 13 13.10 35.57 19.34
CA LEU A 13 12.97 35.00 17.99
C LEU A 13 13.44 33.54 17.88
N PHE A 14 14.48 33.16 18.64
CA PHE A 14 14.99 31.79 18.66
C PHE A 14 14.00 30.82 19.33
N VAL A 15 13.29 31.29 20.36
CA VAL A 15 12.23 30.52 21.03
C VAL A 15 11.01 30.36 20.14
N ALA A 16 10.66 31.38 19.34
CA ALA A 16 9.54 31.30 18.39
C ALA A 16 9.81 30.32 17.23
N ALA A 17 11.04 30.27 16.69
CA ALA A 17 11.40 29.32 15.63
C ALA A 17 11.44 27.86 16.12
N LEU A 18 11.90 27.62 17.36
CA LEU A 18 11.88 26.29 17.97
C LEU A 18 10.45 25.82 18.28
N ALA A 19 9.57 26.74 18.68
CA ALA A 19 8.15 26.45 18.95
C ALA A 19 7.35 26.09 17.69
N VAL A 20 7.68 26.65 16.53
CA VAL A 20 7.04 26.27 15.25
C VAL A 20 7.45 24.87 14.81
N ILE A 21 8.72 24.47 15.00
CA ILE A 21 9.21 23.12 14.68
C ILE A 21 8.57 22.06 15.60
N LEU A 22 8.35 22.37 16.88
CA LEU A 22 7.62 21.48 17.80
C LEU A 22 6.10 21.45 17.53
N ALA A 23 5.52 22.52 16.98
CA ALA A 23 4.09 22.59 16.71
C ALA A 23 3.67 21.92 15.38
N THR A 24 4.56 21.83 14.38
CA THR A 24 4.29 21.09 13.13
C THR A 24 4.61 19.59 13.21
N GLY A 25 5.31 19.15 14.26
CA GLY A 25 5.72 17.75 14.45
C GLY A 25 4.74 16.88 15.25
N LEU A 26 3.58 17.42 15.65
CA LEU A 26 2.55 16.72 16.40
C LEU A 26 1.24 16.71 15.61
N ALA A 27 1.29 16.29 14.34
CA ALA A 27 0.12 15.61 13.82
C ALA A 27 -0.05 14.36 14.70
N ALA A 28 -1.10 14.32 15.52
CA ALA A 28 -1.53 13.05 16.09
C ALA A 28 -1.61 12.06 14.92
N PRO A 29 -1.11 10.81 15.04
CA PRO A 29 -1.32 9.82 13.99
C PRO A 29 -2.83 9.72 13.79
N GLY A 30 -3.33 10.34 12.72
CA GLY A 30 -4.65 10.01 12.20
C GLY A 30 -4.56 8.53 11.94
N ARG A 31 -5.43 7.74 12.56
CA ARG A 31 -5.41 6.29 12.50
C ARG A 31 -5.58 5.87 11.04
N ALA A 32 -4.49 5.76 10.29
CA ALA A 32 -4.49 4.95 9.09
C ALA A 32 -4.34 3.53 9.61
N GLY A 33 -5.51 2.94 9.87
CA GLY A 33 -5.64 1.50 10.03
C GLY A 33 -5.93 0.92 8.66
N PHE A 34 -5.98 -0.40 8.57
CA PHE A 34 -6.56 -1.03 7.41
C PHE A 34 -8.08 -0.95 7.45
N ASP A 35 -8.69 -0.56 6.34
CA ASP A 35 -10.13 -0.60 6.12
C ASP A 35 -10.47 -1.78 5.21
N SER A 36 -11.45 -2.58 5.62
CA SER A 36 -11.97 -3.67 4.79
C SER A 36 -13.03 -3.16 3.82
N PHE A 37 -12.94 -3.53 2.55
CA PHE A 37 -13.90 -3.10 1.53
C PHE A 37 -14.12 -4.12 0.42
N VAL A 38 -15.25 -3.97 -0.27
CA VAL A 38 -15.58 -4.74 -1.47
C VAL A 38 -15.04 -4.01 -2.69
N ILE A 39 -14.30 -4.72 -3.53
CA ILE A 39 -13.81 -4.26 -4.83
C ILE A 39 -14.85 -4.58 -5.91
N ARG A 40 -15.39 -5.80 -5.90
CA ARG A 40 -16.23 -6.32 -6.98
C ARG A 40 -17.21 -7.37 -6.49
N GLU A 41 -18.42 -7.32 -7.07
CA GLU A 41 -19.43 -8.36 -6.95
C GLU A 41 -19.23 -9.49 -7.98
N GLY A 42 -19.39 -10.74 -7.53
CA GLY A 42 -19.47 -11.92 -8.40
C GLY A 42 -20.94 -12.25 -8.68
N GLY A 43 -21.36 -12.18 -9.95
CA GLY A 43 -22.73 -12.51 -10.32
C GLY A 43 -23.81 -11.63 -9.66
N GLY A 44 -23.46 -10.41 -9.24
CA GLY A 44 -24.36 -9.47 -8.56
C GLY A 44 -24.46 -9.65 -7.04
N ASN A 45 -23.62 -10.51 -6.45
CA ASN A 45 -23.49 -10.64 -4.99
C ASN A 45 -22.10 -10.15 -4.55
N PRO A 46 -22.00 -9.35 -3.48
CA PRO A 46 -20.73 -8.95 -2.93
C PRO A 46 -20.10 -10.07 -2.08
N PRO A 47 -18.75 -10.09 -1.95
CA PRO A 47 -18.07 -10.80 -0.87
C PRO A 47 -18.70 -10.51 0.49
N THR A 48 -18.72 -11.50 1.38
CA THR A 48 -19.04 -11.24 2.79
C THR A 48 -17.75 -10.89 3.54
N ILE A 49 -17.77 -9.76 4.25
CA ILE A 49 -16.69 -9.33 5.14
C ILE A 49 -17.26 -9.29 6.54
N GLN A 50 -16.68 -10.07 7.45
CA GLN A 50 -17.20 -10.21 8.81
C GLN A 50 -16.09 -10.37 9.84
N THR A 51 -16.44 -10.23 11.11
CA THR A 51 -15.56 -10.62 12.20
C THR A 51 -15.65 -12.13 12.42
N ASN A 52 -14.52 -12.81 12.41
CA ASN A 52 -14.44 -14.22 12.75
C ASN A 52 -14.48 -14.40 14.28
N ASN A 53 -15.34 -15.31 14.73
CA ASN A 53 -15.44 -15.70 16.14
C ASN A 53 -15.18 -17.20 16.37
N ASP A 54 -14.92 -17.96 15.30
CA ASP A 54 -14.86 -19.43 15.35
C ASP A 54 -13.43 -19.95 15.45
N PHE A 55 -12.49 -19.36 14.73
CA PHE A 55 -11.08 -19.79 14.68
C PHE A 55 -10.17 -18.85 15.45
N VAL A 56 -10.26 -17.54 15.16
CA VAL A 56 -9.49 -16.51 15.83
C VAL A 56 -10.40 -15.33 16.15
N ILE A 57 -10.70 -15.16 17.43
CA ILE A 57 -11.61 -14.11 17.92
C ILE A 57 -11.09 -12.74 17.50
N GLY A 58 -11.92 -12.00 16.76
CA GLY A 58 -11.61 -10.64 16.33
C GLY A 58 -10.79 -10.56 15.04
N ALA A 59 -10.42 -11.68 14.43
CA ALA A 59 -9.87 -11.69 13.07
C ALA A 59 -10.92 -11.24 12.05
N THR A 60 -10.48 -10.73 10.91
CA THR A 60 -11.36 -10.39 9.79
C THR A 60 -11.47 -11.59 8.87
N GLU A 61 -12.69 -11.92 8.45
CA GLU A 61 -12.96 -12.99 7.50
C GLU A 61 -13.50 -12.42 6.19
N PHE A 62 -12.91 -12.86 5.08
CA PHE A 62 -13.34 -12.56 3.72
C PHE A 62 -13.85 -13.83 3.05
N ILE A 63 -15.17 -13.92 2.87
CA ILE A 63 -15.80 -15.04 2.17
C ILE A 63 -15.95 -14.67 0.70
N ILE A 64 -15.22 -15.41 -0.13
CA ILE A 64 -15.26 -15.37 -1.59
C ILE A 64 -15.86 -16.71 -2.04
N ASP A 65 -17.18 -16.76 -2.15
CA ASP A 65 -17.91 -18.02 -2.41
C ASP A 65 -17.97 -18.40 -3.90
N THR A 66 -17.75 -17.42 -4.79
CA THR A 66 -17.89 -17.56 -6.24
C THR A 66 -16.84 -16.73 -6.98
N GLY A 67 -16.57 -17.11 -8.23
CA GLY A 67 -15.62 -16.37 -9.08
C GLY A 67 -16.13 -14.96 -9.43
N GLY A 68 -15.21 -14.02 -9.57
CA GLY A 68 -15.52 -12.62 -9.84
C GLY A 68 -15.78 -11.77 -8.59
N MET A 69 -15.92 -12.39 -7.42
CA MET A 69 -15.92 -11.68 -6.14
C MET A 69 -14.51 -11.23 -5.77
N LYS A 70 -14.40 -9.98 -5.31
CA LYS A 70 -13.11 -9.41 -4.90
C LYS A 70 -13.30 -8.43 -3.74
N ALA A 71 -12.48 -8.56 -2.72
CA ALA A 71 -12.46 -7.69 -1.54
C ALA A 71 -11.02 -7.41 -1.12
N ALA A 72 -10.82 -6.43 -0.25
CA ALA A 72 -9.50 -6.07 0.23
C ALA A 72 -9.49 -5.49 1.64
N LEU A 73 -8.30 -5.47 2.22
CA LEU A 73 -7.89 -4.59 3.32
C LEU A 73 -6.98 -3.51 2.73
N GLY A 74 -7.41 -2.24 2.77
CA GLY A 74 -6.66 -1.11 2.23
C GLY A 74 -6.05 -0.22 3.31
N SER A 75 -4.84 0.28 3.09
CA SER A 75 -4.19 1.27 3.97
C SER A 75 -3.53 2.38 3.18
N ASN A 76 -3.50 3.57 3.79
CA ASN A 76 -2.78 4.74 3.31
C ASN A 76 -1.50 5.02 4.13
N ASP A 77 -1.09 4.10 5.02
CA ASP A 77 0.04 4.27 5.95
C ASP A 77 1.38 4.54 5.25
N ILE A 78 1.54 4.00 4.05
CA ILE A 78 2.76 4.15 3.23
C ILE A 78 2.53 5.04 2.01
N ASN A 79 1.45 5.83 1.98
CA ASN A 79 1.26 6.79 0.90
C ASN A 79 2.36 7.86 0.91
N GLY A 80 2.86 8.19 -0.27
CA GLY A 80 3.93 9.17 -0.46
C GLY A 80 5.34 8.58 -0.32
N SER A 81 5.50 7.37 0.20
CA SER A 81 6.79 6.65 0.12
C SER A 81 6.96 6.01 -1.26
N THR A 82 8.19 5.63 -1.59
CA THR A 82 8.44 4.79 -2.77
C THR A 82 8.27 3.30 -2.43
N ILE A 83 8.17 2.45 -3.45
CA ILE A 83 8.19 0.99 -3.27
C ILE A 83 9.48 0.54 -2.59
N GLY A 84 10.61 1.17 -2.92
CA GLY A 84 11.93 0.88 -2.34
C GLY A 84 12.03 1.18 -0.84
N ASP A 85 11.12 2.00 -0.30
CA ASP A 85 11.11 2.39 1.11
C ASP A 85 10.35 1.40 2.00
N ILE A 86 9.68 0.40 1.43
CA ILE A 86 8.89 -0.59 2.18
C ILE A 86 9.77 -1.33 3.18
N THR A 87 9.47 -1.16 4.47
CA THR A 87 10.17 -1.84 5.57
C THR A 87 9.47 -3.12 5.98
N GLN A 88 8.13 -3.15 5.94
CA GLN A 88 7.35 -4.33 6.28
C GLN A 88 5.96 -4.27 5.64
N LEU A 89 5.56 -5.37 5.00
CA LEU A 89 4.18 -5.74 4.68
C LEU A 89 3.89 -7.06 5.37
N SER A 90 2.98 -7.09 6.33
CA SER A 90 2.63 -8.32 7.04
C SER A 90 1.15 -8.61 6.99
N ILE A 91 0.81 -9.90 7.08
CA ILE A 91 -0.53 -10.43 7.31
C ILE A 91 -0.43 -11.90 7.72
N THR A 92 -1.26 -12.32 8.67
CA THR A 92 -1.38 -13.72 9.08
C THR A 92 -2.75 -14.25 8.68
N ARG A 93 -2.77 -15.46 8.14
CA ARG A 93 -3.94 -16.22 7.72
C ARG A 93 -4.11 -17.46 8.60
N HIS A 94 -5.32 -17.65 9.10
CA HIS A 94 -5.66 -18.65 10.13
C HIS A 94 -6.55 -19.79 9.63
N ASP A 95 -7.17 -19.66 8.45
CA ASP A 95 -7.94 -20.76 7.88
C ASP A 95 -7.05 -21.90 7.37
N ASN A 96 -7.64 -23.09 7.24
CA ASN A 96 -6.92 -24.28 6.81
C ASN A 96 -6.56 -24.21 5.33
N THR A 97 -5.33 -23.78 5.01
CA THR A 97 -4.87 -23.69 3.61
C THR A 97 -4.70 -25.05 2.93
N ALA A 98 -4.64 -26.16 3.67
CA ALA A 98 -4.50 -27.50 3.12
C ALA A 98 -5.79 -28.04 2.46
N ARG A 99 -6.93 -27.34 2.62
CA ARG A 99 -8.16 -27.65 1.88
C ARG A 99 -8.08 -27.28 0.40
N PHE A 100 -7.02 -26.59 -0.02
CA PHE A 100 -6.77 -26.18 -1.39
C PHE A 100 -5.61 -26.96 -2.01
N THR A 101 -5.59 -27.03 -3.35
CA THR A 101 -4.42 -27.54 -4.09
C THR A 101 -3.20 -26.67 -3.76
N ALA A 102 -2.10 -27.29 -3.36
CA ALA A 102 -0.87 -26.58 -3.02
C ALA A 102 -0.40 -25.66 -4.16
N GLY A 103 -0.03 -24.42 -3.83
CA GLY A 103 0.41 -23.40 -4.79
C GLY A 103 -0.71 -22.75 -5.62
N SER A 104 -1.97 -23.20 -5.49
CA SER A 104 -3.11 -22.52 -6.13
C SER A 104 -3.41 -21.19 -5.45
N GLY A 105 -4.03 -20.26 -6.18
CA GLY A 105 -4.43 -18.95 -5.65
C GLY A 105 -5.09 -18.99 -4.27
N PRO A 106 -6.13 -19.81 -4.02
CA PRO A 106 -6.73 -19.85 -2.69
C PRO A 106 -5.82 -20.48 -1.62
N ALA A 107 -4.82 -21.29 -1.97
CA ALA A 107 -3.84 -21.81 -1.03
C ALA A 107 -2.78 -20.75 -0.61
N VAL A 108 -2.51 -19.77 -1.47
CA VAL A 108 -1.43 -18.77 -1.29
C VAL A 108 -1.93 -17.32 -1.19
N ALA A 109 -3.25 -17.11 -1.19
CA ALA A 109 -3.88 -15.83 -0.86
C ALA A 109 -3.52 -15.38 0.58
N PRO A 110 -3.51 -14.06 0.85
CA PRO A 110 -3.82 -12.97 -0.09
C PRO A 110 -2.65 -12.61 -1.02
N TYR A 111 -2.95 -11.93 -2.13
CA TYR A 111 -1.95 -11.14 -2.86
C TYR A 111 -2.03 -9.68 -2.39
N PHE A 112 -1.06 -8.86 -2.76
CA PHE A 112 -1.06 -7.44 -2.51
C PHE A 112 -1.01 -6.61 -3.78
N ASN A 113 -1.60 -5.43 -3.71
CA ASN A 113 -1.61 -4.42 -4.75
C ASN A 113 -1.14 -3.07 -4.18
N LEU A 114 -0.34 -2.37 -4.97
CA LEU A 114 0.13 -1.02 -4.72
C LEU A 114 -0.41 -0.12 -5.82
N TRP A 115 -1.25 0.86 -5.48
CA TRP A 115 -1.47 1.98 -6.39
C TRP A 115 -0.22 2.85 -6.40
N VAL A 116 0.29 3.13 -7.59
CA VAL A 116 1.49 3.93 -7.79
C VAL A 116 1.26 5.09 -8.75
N THR A 117 2.08 6.12 -8.63
CA THR A 117 2.12 7.26 -9.54
C THR A 117 3.55 7.67 -9.89
N ASP A 118 3.71 8.30 -11.06
CA ASP A 118 4.94 8.99 -11.46
C ASP A 118 4.99 10.46 -10.97
N GLY A 119 3.94 10.94 -10.30
CA GLY A 119 3.81 12.33 -9.87
C GLY A 119 3.43 13.31 -11.00
N ALA A 120 3.31 12.84 -12.24
CA ALA A 120 2.87 13.61 -13.40
C ALA A 120 1.39 13.34 -13.77
N GLY A 121 0.67 12.62 -12.91
CA GLY A 121 -0.75 12.29 -13.08
C GLY A 121 -1.02 10.95 -13.76
N ASN A 122 0.01 10.12 -13.98
CA ASN A 122 -0.17 8.74 -14.37
C ASN A 122 -0.29 7.86 -13.12
N TYR A 123 -1.17 6.86 -13.20
CA TYR A 123 -1.34 5.86 -12.15
C TYR A 123 -1.30 4.45 -12.74
N ALA A 124 -0.91 3.49 -11.92
CA ALA A 124 -0.96 2.06 -12.23
C ALA A 124 -1.09 1.27 -10.94
N VAL A 125 -1.41 0.00 -11.08
CA VAL A 125 -1.32 -0.97 -9.99
C VAL A 125 -0.09 -1.84 -10.18
N ILE A 126 0.74 -1.93 -9.15
CA ILE A 126 1.81 -2.93 -9.05
C ILE A 126 1.34 -4.04 -8.11
N ALA A 127 1.40 -5.31 -8.54
CA ALA A 127 0.97 -6.44 -7.74
C ALA A 127 2.02 -7.55 -7.69
N ASN A 128 2.02 -8.31 -6.60
CA ASN A 128 2.68 -9.61 -6.59
C ASN A 128 1.80 -10.68 -7.25
N GLU A 129 2.41 -11.81 -7.60
CA GLU A 129 1.70 -13.01 -8.05
C GLU A 129 2.07 -14.14 -7.07
N PRO A 130 1.34 -14.36 -5.97
CA PRO A 130 1.74 -15.34 -4.95
C PRO A 130 1.67 -16.78 -5.47
N SER A 131 0.90 -17.03 -6.54
CA SER A 131 0.88 -18.33 -7.23
C SER A 131 2.18 -18.63 -7.98
N ASN A 132 3.00 -17.60 -8.27
CA ASN A 132 4.36 -17.78 -8.78
C ASN A 132 5.20 -18.48 -7.71
N GLY A 133 5.85 -19.58 -8.09
CA GLY A 133 6.68 -20.39 -7.19
C GLY A 133 7.78 -19.59 -6.45
N ALA A 134 8.23 -18.45 -6.98
CA ALA A 134 9.21 -17.60 -6.30
C ALA A 134 8.66 -16.87 -5.07
N PHE A 135 7.34 -16.65 -4.99
CA PHE A 135 6.68 -16.02 -3.83
C PHE A 135 6.26 -17.03 -2.76
N GLN A 136 6.01 -18.30 -3.12
CA GLN A 136 5.48 -19.29 -2.20
C GLN A 136 6.36 -19.53 -0.94
N PRO A 137 7.71 -19.57 -1.04
CA PRO A 137 8.56 -19.69 0.15
C PRO A 137 8.44 -18.53 1.14
N LEU A 138 7.94 -17.37 0.69
CA LEU A 138 7.74 -16.20 1.55
C LEU A 138 6.45 -16.31 2.38
N PHE A 139 5.56 -17.25 2.07
CA PHE A 139 4.34 -17.50 2.84
C PHE A 139 4.58 -18.58 3.91
N THR A 140 5.17 -18.13 5.01
CA THR A 140 5.76 -18.97 6.04
C THR A 140 4.69 -19.67 6.89
N SER A 141 4.89 -20.97 7.16
CA SER A 141 4.04 -21.71 8.11
C SER A 141 4.47 -21.45 9.55
N ASN A 142 3.52 -21.16 10.42
CA ASN A 142 3.74 -20.94 11.85
C ASN A 142 3.48 -22.22 12.66
N VAL A 143 3.93 -22.23 13.92
CA VAL A 143 3.81 -23.39 14.83
C VAL A 143 2.35 -23.73 15.15
N ASP A 144 1.46 -22.74 15.14
CA ASP A 144 0.03 -22.90 15.39
C ASP A 144 -0.76 -23.35 14.15
N GLY A 145 -0.09 -23.57 13.02
CA GLY A 145 -0.71 -23.99 11.75
C GLY A 145 -1.19 -22.82 10.88
N SER A 146 -1.15 -21.58 11.37
CA SER A 146 -1.39 -20.38 10.55
C SER A 146 -0.26 -20.17 9.53
N LYS A 147 -0.49 -19.30 8.55
CA LYS A 147 0.52 -18.86 7.59
C LYS A 147 0.66 -17.35 7.56
N SER A 148 1.88 -16.85 7.42
CA SER A 148 2.14 -15.42 7.43
C SER A 148 2.98 -14.96 6.25
N TYR A 149 2.64 -13.78 5.74
CA TYR A 149 3.60 -12.91 5.06
C TYR A 149 4.18 -11.94 6.08
N ASP A 150 5.50 -11.73 6.01
CA ASP A 150 6.25 -10.66 6.67
C ASP A 150 7.36 -10.25 5.70
N LEU A 151 7.05 -9.30 4.82
CA LEU A 151 7.82 -8.99 3.63
C LEU A 151 8.49 -7.64 3.79
N SER A 152 9.81 -7.59 3.63
CA SER A 152 10.56 -6.36 3.43
C SER A 152 10.76 -6.08 1.93
N TYR A 153 11.17 -4.86 1.58
CA TYR A 153 11.58 -4.59 0.20
C TYR A 153 12.70 -5.53 -0.29
N ALA A 154 13.60 -5.98 0.59
CA ALA A 154 14.64 -6.94 0.23
C ALA A 154 14.05 -8.28 -0.25
N ASP A 155 12.98 -8.77 0.39
CA ASP A 155 12.28 -10.00 -0.01
C ASP A 155 11.57 -9.86 -1.37
N LEU A 156 11.14 -8.63 -1.69
CA LEU A 156 10.39 -8.29 -2.90
C LEU A 156 11.28 -8.00 -4.10
N SER A 157 12.43 -7.36 -3.89
CA SER A 157 13.20 -6.66 -4.94
C SER A 157 13.51 -7.48 -6.19
N ASP A 158 13.82 -8.77 -6.04
CA ASP A 158 14.14 -9.72 -7.11
C ASP A 158 12.89 -10.48 -7.63
N LYS A 159 11.72 -10.22 -7.07
CA LYS A 159 10.47 -10.88 -7.43
C LYS A 159 9.77 -10.14 -8.55
N VAL A 160 9.05 -10.89 -9.38
CA VAL A 160 8.28 -10.35 -10.50
C VAL A 160 7.20 -9.40 -9.99
N ALA A 161 7.16 -8.20 -10.58
CA ALA A 161 6.14 -7.20 -10.37
C ALA A 161 5.19 -7.17 -11.57
N LYS A 162 3.90 -7.33 -11.32
CA LYS A 162 2.88 -7.23 -12.37
C LYS A 162 2.32 -5.81 -12.43
N VAL A 163 2.13 -5.29 -13.63
CA VAL A 163 1.53 -3.98 -13.89
C VAL A 163 0.09 -4.16 -14.37
N TYR A 164 -0.84 -3.46 -13.73
CA TYR A 164 -2.27 -3.45 -14.05
C TYR A 164 -2.85 -2.04 -14.03
N GLU A 165 -4.11 -1.90 -14.44
CA GLU A 165 -4.92 -0.69 -14.27
C GLU A 165 -4.32 0.59 -14.89
N THR A 166 -3.67 0.42 -16.04
CA THR A 166 -3.13 1.51 -16.87
C THR A 166 -3.18 1.13 -18.35
N PRO A 167 -3.39 2.04 -19.30
CA PRO A 167 -3.42 1.68 -20.72
C PRO A 167 -2.14 0.95 -21.15
N GLY A 168 -2.26 -0.10 -21.97
CA GLY A 168 -1.13 -0.88 -22.49
C GLY A 168 -0.49 -1.86 -21.49
N TRP A 169 -1.07 -2.06 -20.30
CA TRP A 169 -0.53 -3.00 -19.30
C TRP A 169 -0.41 -4.44 -19.83
N ASN A 170 -1.37 -4.88 -20.65
CA ASN A 170 -1.44 -6.24 -21.20
C ASN A 170 -0.56 -6.47 -22.44
N SER A 171 0.06 -5.41 -22.96
CA SER A 171 0.97 -5.43 -24.11
C SER A 171 2.37 -4.93 -23.76
N ASN A 172 2.68 -4.80 -22.47
CA ASN A 172 3.94 -4.27 -21.94
C ASN A 172 4.33 -2.91 -22.54
N SER A 173 3.32 -2.07 -22.78
CA SER A 173 3.46 -0.76 -23.41
C SER A 173 2.85 0.35 -22.56
N SER A 174 2.66 0.10 -21.27
CA SER A 174 2.16 1.12 -20.34
C SER A 174 3.20 2.20 -20.08
N TRP A 175 2.78 3.29 -19.41
CA TRP A 175 3.70 4.33 -18.98
C TRP A 175 4.80 3.77 -18.05
N VAL A 176 4.46 2.76 -17.22
CA VAL A 176 5.43 2.07 -16.35
C VAL A 176 6.52 1.42 -17.21
N HIS A 177 6.14 0.63 -18.22
CA HIS A 177 7.10 -0.01 -19.12
C HIS A 177 7.90 1.00 -19.95
N SER A 178 7.29 2.13 -20.30
CA SER A 178 7.99 3.22 -20.99
C SER A 178 9.03 3.89 -20.10
N LEU A 179 8.78 3.94 -18.79
CA LEU A 179 9.67 4.54 -17.80
C LEU A 179 10.84 3.63 -17.44
N VAL A 180 10.59 2.34 -17.19
CA VAL A 180 11.58 1.43 -16.58
C VAL A 180 12.10 0.34 -17.52
N GLY A 181 11.48 0.17 -18.70
CA GLY A 181 11.85 -0.84 -19.69
C GLY A 181 10.80 -1.93 -19.89
N SER A 182 11.03 -2.79 -20.88
CA SER A 182 10.09 -3.83 -21.30
C SER A 182 10.53 -5.23 -20.87
N ASP A 183 9.80 -5.77 -19.89
CA ASP A 183 9.46 -7.17 -19.57
C ASP A 183 10.56 -8.28 -19.48
N PRO A 184 10.56 -9.13 -18.43
CA PRO A 184 9.78 -9.07 -17.19
C PRO A 184 10.27 -8.02 -16.19
N LEU A 185 9.34 -7.29 -15.57
CA LEU A 185 9.66 -6.36 -14.48
C LEU A 185 9.75 -7.06 -13.13
N THR A 186 10.65 -6.57 -12.28
CA THR A 186 10.80 -6.91 -10.87
C THR A 186 10.41 -5.73 -9.98
N PHE A 187 10.24 -5.95 -8.68
CA PHE A 187 10.03 -4.84 -7.74
C PHE A 187 11.24 -3.88 -7.68
N ALA A 188 12.44 -4.33 -8.03
CA ALA A 188 13.60 -3.45 -8.16
C ALA A 188 13.46 -2.44 -9.30
N ASP A 189 12.86 -2.84 -10.42
CA ASP A 189 12.69 -1.95 -11.58
C ASP A 189 11.70 -0.82 -11.28
N VAL A 190 10.69 -1.09 -10.45
CA VAL A 190 9.64 -0.14 -10.05
C VAL A 190 9.87 0.51 -8.68
N ALA A 191 11.05 0.32 -8.09
CA ALA A 191 11.36 0.73 -6.73
C ALA A 191 11.15 2.23 -6.47
N SER A 192 11.38 3.07 -7.48
CA SER A 192 11.29 4.53 -7.38
C SER A 192 9.86 5.08 -7.54
N LEU A 193 8.88 4.25 -7.89
CA LEU A 193 7.49 4.71 -8.05
C LEU A 193 6.90 5.06 -6.69
N ILE A 194 6.16 6.17 -6.65
CA ILE A 194 5.52 6.67 -5.43
C ILE A 194 4.22 5.90 -5.21
N ILE A 195 4.03 5.38 -4.00
CA ILE A 195 2.79 4.73 -3.58
C ILE A 195 1.76 5.82 -3.31
N ALA A 196 0.71 5.87 -4.12
CA ALA A 196 -0.39 6.81 -3.94
C ALA A 196 -1.63 6.34 -4.73
N PRO A 197 -2.81 6.32 -4.10
CA PRO A 197 -4.05 6.02 -4.81
C PRO A 197 -4.42 7.15 -5.78
N PRO A 198 -5.03 6.82 -6.94
CA PRO A 198 -5.64 7.81 -7.81
C PRO A 198 -6.88 8.44 -7.14
N PRO A 199 -7.27 9.68 -7.53
CA PRO A 199 -8.59 10.19 -7.17
C PRO A 199 -9.69 9.43 -7.92
N ALA A 200 -10.90 9.39 -7.35
CA ALA A 200 -12.07 8.74 -7.98
C ALA A 200 -12.32 9.20 -9.43
N SER A 201 -12.09 10.48 -9.74
CA SER A 201 -12.23 11.01 -11.10
C SER A 201 -11.27 10.40 -12.12
N TYR A 202 -10.11 9.92 -11.66
CA TYR A 202 -9.17 9.20 -12.52
C TYR A 202 -9.66 7.78 -12.81
N ILE A 203 -10.18 7.07 -11.80
CA ILE A 203 -10.76 5.72 -11.93
C ILE A 203 -11.96 5.75 -12.89
N GLN A 204 -12.85 6.73 -12.74
CA GLN A 204 -14.06 6.89 -13.56
C GLN A 204 -13.77 7.29 -15.02
N ASN A 205 -12.57 7.78 -15.31
CA ASN A 205 -12.20 8.16 -16.67
C ASN A 205 -11.72 6.94 -17.45
N GLY A 206 -12.59 6.40 -18.32
CA GLY A 206 -12.29 5.22 -19.13
C GLY A 206 -11.04 5.33 -20.03
N ALA A 207 -10.55 6.54 -20.31
CA ALA A 207 -9.28 6.72 -21.03
C ALA A 207 -8.06 6.23 -20.24
N ASN A 208 -8.18 6.14 -18.91
CA ASN A 208 -7.12 5.67 -18.02
C ASN A 208 -7.06 4.15 -17.91
N GLY A 209 -7.98 3.41 -18.55
CA GLY A 209 -7.90 1.95 -18.62
C GLY A 209 -7.97 1.23 -17.26
N VAL A 210 -8.59 1.86 -16.25
CA VAL A 210 -8.86 1.25 -14.95
C VAL A 210 -10.07 0.31 -15.09
N GLY A 211 -9.85 -0.97 -14.82
CA GLY A 211 -10.84 -2.02 -14.90
C GLY A 211 -11.68 -2.13 -13.62
N SER A 212 -12.81 -2.83 -13.73
CA SER A 212 -13.73 -3.09 -12.61
C SER A 212 -13.23 -4.16 -11.62
N GLY A 213 -11.94 -4.49 -11.68
CA GLY A 213 -11.24 -5.33 -10.69
C GLY A 213 -10.10 -4.58 -10.00
N ALA A 214 -9.98 -3.27 -10.23
CA ALA A 214 -8.97 -2.42 -9.61
C ALA A 214 -9.22 -2.30 -8.09
N PRO A 215 -8.19 -2.06 -7.26
CA PRO A 215 -8.34 -2.02 -5.81
C PRO A 215 -8.89 -0.67 -5.37
N ASP A 216 -10.20 -0.49 -5.54
CA ASP A 216 -11.00 0.65 -5.10
C ASP A 216 -12.35 0.18 -4.51
N VAL A 217 -12.95 1.04 -3.69
CA VAL A 217 -14.21 0.75 -2.99
C VAL A 217 -15.38 0.83 -3.97
N LEU A 218 -16.04 -0.32 -4.18
CA LEU A 218 -17.18 -0.46 -5.08
C LEU A 218 -18.22 0.66 -4.85
N GLY A 219 -18.53 1.39 -5.92
CA GLY A 219 -19.56 2.42 -5.95
C GLY A 219 -19.13 3.81 -5.45
N THR A 220 -17.94 3.93 -4.84
CA THR A 220 -17.38 5.24 -4.43
C THR A 220 -16.05 5.57 -5.10
N ASP A 221 -15.38 4.56 -5.66
CA ASP A 221 -14.07 4.65 -6.30
C ASP A 221 -12.99 5.26 -5.38
N VAL A 222 -13.16 5.11 -4.05
CA VAL A 222 -12.14 5.46 -3.06
C VAL A 222 -11.06 4.38 -3.12
N ALA A 223 -9.81 4.75 -3.34
CA ALA A 223 -8.68 3.83 -3.39
C ALA A 223 -7.69 4.06 -2.23
N TYR A 224 -6.94 3.01 -1.90
CA TYR A 224 -5.87 3.02 -0.90
C TYR A 224 -4.53 2.70 -1.55
N GLY A 225 -3.43 3.32 -1.10
CA GLY A 225 -2.13 3.11 -1.72
C GLY A 225 -1.64 1.66 -1.63
N PHE A 226 -1.88 0.99 -0.50
CA PHE A 226 -1.57 -0.42 -0.32
C PHE A 226 -2.83 -1.23 -0.01
N ASN A 227 -2.91 -2.45 -0.57
CA ASN A 227 -4.06 -3.33 -0.40
C ASN A 227 -3.62 -4.79 -0.27
N TRP A 228 -4.09 -5.50 0.76
CA TRP A 228 -4.17 -6.96 0.74
C TRP A 228 -5.47 -7.37 0.08
N VAL A 229 -5.42 -8.25 -0.92
CA VAL A 229 -6.55 -8.55 -1.81
C VAL A 229 -6.94 -10.02 -1.71
N PHE A 230 -8.25 -10.24 -1.64
CA PHE A 230 -8.93 -11.52 -1.53
C PHE A 230 -9.89 -11.68 -2.71
N GLY A 231 -9.88 -12.84 -3.35
CA GLY A 231 -10.65 -13.06 -4.57
C GLY A 231 -10.01 -12.43 -5.81
N ASP A 232 -10.66 -12.64 -6.96
CA ASP A 232 -10.20 -12.15 -8.26
C ASP A 232 -11.40 -12.01 -9.19
N THR A 233 -11.19 -11.36 -10.33
CA THR A 233 -12.15 -11.26 -11.43
C THR A 233 -12.50 -12.63 -12.04
N LEU A 234 -11.66 -13.65 -11.81
CA LEU A 234 -11.87 -15.04 -12.20
C LEU A 234 -12.14 -15.93 -10.97
N SER A 235 -12.18 -17.25 -11.16
CA SER A 235 -12.45 -18.23 -10.08
C SER A 235 -11.19 -18.79 -9.40
N ASN A 236 -10.04 -18.19 -9.63
CA ASN A 236 -8.71 -18.64 -9.19
C ASN A 236 -8.36 -18.26 -7.73
N TYR A 237 -9.21 -17.52 -7.02
CA TYR A 237 -9.03 -17.11 -5.62
C TYR A 237 -10.34 -17.25 -4.80
N VAL A 238 -11.13 -18.30 -5.07
CA VAL A 238 -12.37 -18.60 -4.34
C VAL A 238 -12.03 -19.30 -3.02
N SER A 239 -12.49 -18.75 -1.90
CA SER A 239 -12.34 -19.38 -0.57
C SER A 239 -13.41 -20.46 -0.34
N GLY A 240 -14.60 -20.31 -0.91
CA GLY A 240 -15.77 -21.13 -0.54
C GLY A 240 -16.41 -20.64 0.77
N GLU A 241 -17.20 -21.50 1.42
CA GLU A 241 -17.98 -21.17 2.62
C GLU A 241 -17.11 -20.72 3.79
N ASP A 242 -16.01 -21.44 4.07
CA ASP A 242 -14.98 -20.96 5.00
C ASP A 242 -14.19 -19.84 4.30
N GLY A 243 -14.15 -18.65 4.89
CA GLY A 243 -13.47 -17.51 4.31
C GLY A 243 -11.94 -17.56 4.45
N TYR A 244 -11.29 -16.52 3.94
CA TYR A 244 -9.93 -16.16 4.33
C TYR A 244 -9.98 -15.45 5.68
N ILE A 245 -9.43 -16.07 6.72
CA ILE A 245 -9.48 -15.52 8.08
C ILE A 245 -8.11 -14.91 8.38
N VAL A 246 -8.06 -13.59 8.57
CA VAL A 246 -6.80 -12.85 8.64
C VAL A 246 -6.71 -11.90 9.83
N SER A 247 -5.48 -11.68 10.29
CA SER A 247 -5.14 -10.70 11.34
C SER A 247 -3.70 -10.22 11.19
N GLY A 248 -3.26 -9.33 12.10
CA GLY A 248 -1.84 -8.94 12.19
C GLY A 248 -1.33 -8.21 10.94
N PHE A 249 -2.23 -7.55 10.22
CA PHE A 249 -1.89 -6.84 8.99
C PHE A 249 -1.16 -5.52 9.28
N SER A 250 -0.10 -5.26 8.53
CA SER A 250 0.75 -4.07 8.65
C SER A 250 1.27 -3.63 7.28
N ALA A 251 1.45 -2.32 7.11
CA ALA A 251 2.18 -1.73 6.00
C ALA A 251 3.03 -0.58 6.56
N THR A 252 4.34 -0.67 6.42
CA THR A 252 5.27 0.34 6.92
C THR A 252 6.37 0.62 5.89
N ALA A 253 6.81 1.86 5.86
CA ALA A 253 7.90 2.33 5.01
C ALA A 253 8.79 3.29 5.79
N VAL A 254 10.02 3.49 5.33
CA VAL A 254 10.90 4.53 5.87
C VAL A 254 10.23 5.88 5.58
N PRO A 255 9.97 6.72 6.60
CA PRO A 255 9.49 8.06 6.36
C PRO A 255 10.54 8.80 5.52
N GLU A 256 10.13 9.38 4.39
CA GLU A 256 10.94 10.33 3.63
C GLU A 256 11.62 11.26 4.64
N PRO A 257 12.96 11.25 4.74
CA PRO A 257 13.62 12.03 5.75
C PRO A 257 13.17 13.48 5.56
N THR A 258 12.80 14.11 6.66
CA THR A 258 12.50 15.55 6.74
C THR A 258 13.69 16.43 6.31
N SER A 259 14.74 15.86 5.69
CA SER A 259 15.88 16.51 5.07
C SER A 259 15.48 17.58 4.06
N ILE A 260 14.34 17.48 3.35
CA ILE A 260 13.83 18.60 2.52
C ILE A 260 13.34 19.75 3.40
N ALA A 261 12.61 19.48 4.48
CA ALA A 261 12.18 20.49 5.44
C ALA A 261 13.40 21.12 6.18
N LEU A 262 14.39 20.30 6.54
CA LEU A 262 15.66 20.71 7.14
C LEU A 262 16.54 21.51 6.17
N ALA A 263 16.59 21.15 4.89
CA ALA A 263 17.31 21.90 3.85
C ALA A 263 16.61 23.23 3.55
N GLY A 264 15.27 23.24 3.47
CA GLY A 264 14.48 24.47 3.34
C GLY A 264 14.65 25.42 4.53
N LEU A 265 14.65 24.89 5.75
CA LEU A 265 14.96 25.67 6.97
C LEU A 265 16.41 26.14 6.99
N GLY A 266 17.37 25.31 6.56
CA GLY A 266 18.79 25.66 6.46
C GLY A 266 19.05 26.81 5.48
N LEU A 267 18.39 26.80 4.32
CA LEU A 267 18.47 27.86 3.32
C LEU A 267 17.78 29.15 3.79
N ALA A 268 16.63 29.05 4.45
CA ALA A 268 15.96 30.20 5.06
C ALA A 268 16.87 30.87 6.12
N LEU A 269 17.49 30.08 7.00
CA LEU A 269 18.42 30.56 8.03
C LEU A 269 19.68 31.21 7.43
N MET A 270 20.20 30.69 6.30
CA MET A 270 21.32 31.30 5.58
C MET A 270 20.93 32.61 4.86
N GLY A 271 19.74 32.69 4.27
CA GLY A 271 19.24 33.90 3.63
C GLY A 271 19.11 35.10 4.57
N PHE A 272 18.79 34.87 5.84
CA PHE A 272 18.76 35.93 6.87
C PHE A 272 20.15 36.40 7.33
N ARG A 273 21.21 35.63 7.05
CA ARG A 273 22.60 35.99 7.39
C ARG A 273 23.26 36.89 6.35
N ILE A 274 22.83 36.82 5.09
CA ILE A 274 23.43 37.55 3.95
C ILE A 274 22.90 38.99 3.84
N ARG A 275 21.78 39.32 4.49
CA ARG A 275 21.18 40.68 4.50
C ARG A 275 21.62 41.55 5.70
N ARG A 276 22.77 41.29 6.32
CA ARG A 276 23.34 42.14 7.38
C ARG A 276 24.68 42.72 6.98
#